data_AF-A0A9E4K9I0-F1
#
_entry.id   AF-A0A9E4K9I0-F1
#
_cell.length_a   1.000
_cell.length_b   1.000
_cell.length_c   1.000
_cell.angle_alpha   90.00
_cell.angle_beta   90.00
_cell.angle_gamma   90.00
#
_symmetry.space_group_name_H-M   'P 1'
#
loop_
_entity.id
_entity.type
_entity.pdbx_description
1 polymer ?
#
loop_
_entity_poly.entity_id
_entity_poly.type
_entity_poly.pdbx_seq_one_letter_code
_entity_poly.pdbx_strand_id
1 'polypeptide(L)'
;MTLLVQNSFNQGRYNNYLVGGNICNAFALGNLGSSDDFFIVGAEPPGESNYPLLTGNILDSEGNILFRLVQNMLILNPGKCSKILSDHIGYEIHDGNGEFIFQVSTRFTKPPGSSDECFVTTITGNFFNKNGEMVFKAHSGDNEEYIESNVKSVFGFSGGFGFVQAYENDELTLAKAMLGTGGKIHRVLTGPIKNEEVTLDGSALFDVEIDNCKINVSTGEFVVLGGQIKITNNQFNLTGPAQNIKQLIEQLG
;
A
#
# COMPACT_ATOMS: atom_id res chain seq x y z
N MET A 1 -16.60 -4.78 -17.52
CA MET A 1 -15.63 -5.06 -18.61
C MET A 1 -14.39 -5.59 -17.93
N THR A 2 -14.09 -6.87 -18.11
CA THR A 2 -12.99 -7.58 -17.44
C THR A 2 -11.67 -7.21 -18.12
N LEU A 3 -10.68 -6.74 -17.36
CA LEU A 3 -9.32 -6.50 -17.86
C LEU A 3 -8.63 -7.85 -18.11
N LEU A 4 -8.87 -8.44 -19.28
CA LEU A 4 -8.22 -9.67 -19.77
C LEU A 4 -7.26 -9.36 -20.92
N VAL A 5 -6.42 -8.33 -20.76
CA VAL A 5 -5.31 -8.09 -21.68
C VAL A 5 -4.04 -7.98 -20.84
N GLN A 6 -3.10 -8.89 -21.08
CA GLN A 6 -1.77 -8.83 -20.47
C GLN A 6 -1.01 -7.62 -21.00
N ASN A 7 -1.24 -6.47 -20.36
CA ASN A 7 -0.56 -5.23 -20.69
C ASN A 7 0.74 -5.12 -19.90
N SER A 8 1.67 -4.35 -20.44
CA SER A 8 2.93 -4.03 -19.79
C SER A 8 3.01 -2.53 -19.54
N PHE A 9 3.14 -2.12 -18.27
CA PHE A 9 3.21 -0.72 -17.85
C PHE A 9 4.45 -0.48 -17.01
N ASN A 10 5.41 0.31 -17.52
CA ASN A 10 6.62 0.70 -16.80
C ASN A 10 7.31 -0.49 -16.10
N GLN A 11 7.78 -1.48 -16.86
CA GLN A 11 8.43 -2.65 -16.27
C GLN A 11 9.69 -2.24 -15.49
N GLY A 12 9.85 -2.84 -14.31
CA GLY A 12 11.00 -2.67 -13.45
C GLY A 12 12.13 -3.56 -13.94
N ARG A 13 13.37 -3.14 -13.65
CA ARG A 13 14.54 -3.91 -14.07
C ARG A 13 14.80 -5.12 -13.16
N TYR A 14 14.53 -4.99 -11.87
CA TYR A 14 14.91 -5.99 -10.86
C TYR A 14 13.72 -6.68 -10.19
N ASN A 15 12.54 -6.07 -10.24
CA ASN A 15 11.30 -6.64 -9.75
C ASN A 15 10.13 -6.11 -10.58
N ASN A 16 9.20 -7.00 -10.91
CA ASN A 16 7.92 -6.69 -11.52
C ASN A 16 6.81 -7.36 -10.72
N TYR A 17 5.60 -6.83 -10.83
CA TYR A 17 4.36 -7.43 -10.36
C TYR A 17 3.53 -7.86 -11.56
N LEU A 18 2.93 -9.04 -11.48
CA LEU A 18 1.87 -9.49 -12.37
C LEU A 18 0.55 -9.48 -11.57
N VAL A 19 -0.29 -8.48 -11.82
CA VAL A 19 -1.51 -8.18 -11.05
C VAL A 19 -2.62 -7.66 -11.97
N GLY A 20 -3.82 -8.22 -11.85
CA GLY A 20 -4.95 -8.00 -12.76
C GLY A 20 -4.60 -8.38 -14.20
N GLY A 21 -3.72 -9.37 -14.39
CA GLY A 21 -3.13 -9.70 -15.70
C GLY A 21 -2.11 -8.67 -16.22
N ASN A 22 -1.88 -7.54 -15.54
CA ASN A 22 -0.94 -6.51 -16.01
C ASN A 22 0.43 -6.70 -15.39
N ILE A 23 1.47 -6.52 -16.19
CA ILE A 23 2.85 -6.50 -15.70
C ILE A 23 3.36 -5.09 -15.51
N CYS A 24 3.91 -4.80 -14.34
CA CYS A 24 4.35 -3.46 -13.98
C CYS A 24 5.40 -3.46 -12.86
N ASN A 25 6.20 -2.39 -12.75
CA ASN A 25 7.11 -2.22 -11.60
C ASN A 25 6.39 -1.89 -10.29
N ALA A 26 5.18 -1.35 -10.37
CA ALA A 26 4.43 -0.86 -9.23
C ALA A 26 2.93 -0.81 -9.53
N PHE A 27 2.09 -0.99 -8.51
CA PHE A 27 0.64 -0.91 -8.64
C PHE A 27 -0.01 -0.44 -7.34
N ALA A 28 -1.24 0.07 -7.45
CA ALA A 28 -2.07 0.36 -6.28
C ALA A 28 -3.55 0.11 -6.60
N LEU A 29 -4.24 -0.64 -5.74
CA LEU A 29 -5.66 -0.99 -5.86
C LEU A 29 -6.43 -0.55 -4.61
N GLY A 30 -7.69 -0.13 -4.78
CA GLY A 30 -8.62 0.14 -3.69
C GLY A 30 -8.56 1.56 -3.13
N ASN A 31 -9.02 1.74 -1.89
CA ASN A 31 -9.14 3.04 -1.23
C ASN A 31 -7.87 3.35 -0.44
N LEU A 32 -6.88 3.93 -1.12
CA LEU A 32 -5.53 4.13 -0.60
C LEU A 32 -5.50 4.86 0.73
N GLY A 33 -4.74 4.29 1.67
CA GLY A 33 -4.52 4.88 2.99
C GLY A 33 -5.76 4.90 3.90
N SER A 34 -6.86 4.26 3.49
CA SER A 34 -8.03 4.06 4.33
C SER A 34 -7.66 3.36 5.64
N SER A 35 -8.34 3.72 6.73
CA SER A 35 -8.22 3.00 8.01
C SER A 35 -9.03 1.71 8.03
N ASP A 36 -10.13 1.65 7.29
CA ASP A 36 -11.19 0.66 7.44
C ASP A 36 -11.54 -0.12 6.16
N ASP A 37 -10.96 0.24 5.02
CA ASP A 37 -11.32 -0.33 3.72
C ASP A 37 -10.11 -0.96 3.02
N PHE A 38 -10.40 -1.79 2.02
CA PHE A 38 -9.40 -2.47 1.23
C PHE A 38 -8.53 -1.51 0.45
N PHE A 39 -7.23 -1.73 0.55
CA PHE A 39 -6.28 -1.30 -0.45
C PHE A 39 -5.05 -2.19 -0.42
N ILE A 40 -4.34 -2.23 -1.55
CA ILE A 40 -3.05 -2.89 -1.65
C ILE A 40 -2.16 -2.13 -2.62
N VAL A 41 -0.90 -1.96 -2.24
CA VAL A 41 0.15 -1.28 -2.99
C VAL A 41 1.32 -2.24 -3.12
N GLY A 42 1.77 -2.48 -4.35
CA GLY A 42 3.06 -3.07 -4.63
C GLY A 42 4.00 -2.00 -5.15
N ALA A 43 5.06 -1.72 -4.41
CA ALA A 43 6.05 -0.72 -4.80
C ALA A 43 7.34 -1.38 -5.32
N GLU A 44 8.03 -0.70 -6.23
CA GLU A 44 9.37 -1.12 -6.64
C GLU A 44 10.31 -1.02 -5.43
N PRO A 45 11.04 -2.09 -5.08
CA PRO A 45 11.98 -2.05 -3.98
C PRO A 45 13.17 -1.12 -4.30
N PRO A 46 13.73 -0.42 -3.30
CA PRO A 46 14.89 0.42 -3.53
C PRO A 46 16.13 -0.42 -3.87
N GLY A 47 16.98 0.14 -4.74
CA GLY A 47 18.21 -0.52 -5.19
C GLY A 47 17.97 -1.68 -6.16
N GLU A 48 18.96 -2.56 -6.30
CA GLU A 48 18.89 -3.75 -7.17
C GLU A 48 18.26 -4.95 -6.43
N SER A 49 17.16 -4.71 -5.73
CA SER A 49 16.47 -5.74 -4.94
C SER A 49 15.36 -6.41 -5.75
N ASN A 50 15.19 -7.71 -5.54
CA ASN A 50 14.08 -8.50 -6.07
C ASN A 50 13.02 -8.83 -5.00
N TYR A 51 13.15 -8.32 -3.77
CA TYR A 51 12.18 -8.54 -2.70
C TYR A 51 10.99 -7.59 -2.88
N PRO A 52 9.76 -8.09 -3.09
CA PRO A 52 8.59 -7.23 -3.30
C PRO A 52 8.29 -6.43 -2.05
N LEU A 53 7.67 -5.26 -2.19
CA LEU A 53 7.20 -4.41 -1.10
C LEU A 53 5.69 -4.24 -1.19
N LEU A 54 4.96 -5.03 -0.39
CA LEU A 54 3.52 -4.89 -0.28
C LEU A 54 3.11 -4.11 0.97
N THR A 55 2.22 -3.15 0.78
CA THR A 55 1.55 -2.40 1.84
C THR A 55 0.04 -2.43 1.57
N GLY A 56 -0.80 -2.71 2.57
CA GLY A 56 -2.23 -2.82 2.34
C GLY A 56 -3.05 -3.13 3.58
N ASN A 57 -4.36 -2.93 3.46
CA ASN A 57 -5.39 -3.41 4.39
C ASN A 57 -6.06 -4.63 3.79
N ILE A 58 -6.01 -5.75 4.51
CA ILE A 58 -6.65 -6.99 4.08
C ILE A 58 -7.81 -7.28 5.04
N LEU A 59 -8.99 -7.52 4.47
CA LEU A 59 -10.24 -7.72 5.18
C LEU A 59 -10.78 -9.13 4.89
N ASP A 60 -11.62 -9.63 5.78
CA ASP A 60 -12.39 -10.86 5.57
C ASP A 60 -13.66 -10.60 4.75
N SER A 61 -14.40 -11.68 4.45
CA SER A 61 -15.67 -11.62 3.71
C SER A 61 -16.82 -10.94 4.47
N GLU A 62 -16.64 -10.61 5.74
CA GLU A 62 -17.59 -9.83 6.53
C GLU A 62 -17.24 -8.33 6.55
N GLY A 63 -16.11 -7.94 5.93
CA GLY A 63 -15.61 -6.56 5.91
C GLY A 63 -14.82 -6.19 7.17
N ASN A 64 -14.43 -7.15 8.00
CA ASN A 64 -13.57 -6.88 9.15
C ASN A 64 -12.10 -6.89 8.72
N ILE A 65 -11.31 -5.98 9.27
CA ILE A 65 -9.86 -5.98 9.07
C ILE A 65 -9.27 -7.26 9.67
N LEU A 66 -8.57 -8.05 8.85
CA LEU A 66 -7.73 -9.15 9.33
C LEU A 66 -6.37 -8.60 9.79
N PHE A 67 -5.72 -7.83 8.91
CA PHE A 67 -4.45 -7.20 9.20
C PHE A 67 -4.12 -6.02 8.27
N ARG A 68 -3.12 -5.25 8.69
CA ARG A 68 -2.44 -4.26 7.85
C ARG A 68 -0.99 -4.66 7.64
N LEU A 69 -0.58 -4.68 6.38
CA LEU A 69 0.81 -4.80 5.97
C LEU A 69 1.41 -3.44 5.68
N VAL A 70 2.63 -3.22 6.16
CA VAL A 70 3.51 -2.13 5.73
C VAL A 70 4.85 -2.71 5.37
N GLN A 71 5.22 -2.64 4.09
CA GLN A 71 6.46 -3.21 3.57
C GLN A 71 6.63 -4.71 3.93
N ASN A 72 5.55 -5.48 3.80
CA ASN A 72 5.40 -6.88 4.18
C ASN A 72 5.51 -7.18 5.69
N MET A 73 5.47 -6.18 6.56
CA MET A 73 5.39 -6.36 8.02
C MET A 73 3.95 -6.22 8.49
N LEU A 74 3.48 -7.15 9.33
CA LEU A 74 2.18 -7.06 9.99
C LEU A 74 2.26 -6.00 11.09
N ILE A 75 1.65 -4.83 10.89
CA ILE A 75 1.67 -3.72 11.86
C ILE A 75 0.37 -3.58 12.65
N LEU A 76 -0.72 -4.13 12.13
CA LEU A 76 -2.01 -4.27 12.80
C LEU A 76 -2.50 -5.68 12.50
N ASN A 77 -2.91 -6.45 13.51
CA ASN A 77 -3.23 -7.87 13.34
C ASN A 77 -4.38 -8.36 14.26
N PRO A 78 -5.57 -7.75 14.19
CA PRO A 78 -6.73 -8.19 14.96
C PRO A 78 -7.18 -9.61 14.59
N GLY A 79 -7.01 -10.04 13.33
CA GLY A 79 -7.31 -11.39 12.85
C GLY A 79 -6.36 -12.48 13.35
N LYS A 80 -5.34 -12.11 14.16
CA LYS A 80 -4.31 -13.02 14.71
C LYS A 80 -3.59 -13.83 13.62
N CYS A 81 -3.42 -13.21 12.47
CA CYS A 81 -2.80 -13.81 11.31
C CYS A 81 -1.30 -14.09 11.56
N SER A 82 -0.79 -15.11 10.90
CA SER A 82 0.62 -15.49 10.93
C SER A 82 1.23 -15.40 9.54
N LYS A 83 2.46 -14.88 9.46
CA LYS A 83 3.24 -14.81 8.23
C LYS A 83 4.23 -15.97 8.19
N ILE A 84 4.07 -16.86 7.21
CA ILE A 84 4.92 -18.03 7.01
C ILE A 84 5.86 -17.74 5.83
N LEU A 85 7.17 -17.81 6.08
CA LEU A 85 8.17 -17.65 5.03
C LEU A 85 8.33 -18.98 4.30
N SER A 86 8.40 -18.94 2.97
CA SER A 86 8.72 -20.11 2.15
C SER A 86 10.20 -20.14 1.78
N ASP A 87 10.66 -21.26 1.24
CA ASP A 87 12.05 -21.43 0.78
C ASP A 87 12.38 -20.59 -0.48
N HIS A 88 11.38 -19.92 -1.04
CA HIS A 88 11.49 -19.02 -2.19
C HIS A 88 11.29 -17.55 -1.76
N ILE A 89 11.57 -16.60 -2.65
CA ILE A 89 11.29 -15.18 -2.40
C ILE A 89 9.78 -14.98 -2.35
N GLY A 90 9.21 -15.00 -1.15
CA GLY A 90 7.77 -14.98 -0.95
C GLY A 90 7.37 -15.29 0.49
N TYR A 91 6.06 -15.30 0.72
CA TYR A 91 5.47 -15.67 1.99
C TYR A 91 3.97 -15.98 1.82
N GLU A 92 3.43 -16.69 2.80
CA GLU A 92 2.00 -16.92 2.96
C GLU A 92 1.52 -16.23 4.23
N ILE A 93 0.26 -15.80 4.23
CA ILE A 93 -0.42 -15.32 5.43
C ILE A 93 -1.64 -16.20 5.67
N HIS A 94 -1.74 -16.70 6.89
CA HIS A 94 -2.86 -17.48 7.38
C HIS A 94 -3.56 -16.73 8.52
N ASP A 95 -4.85 -16.95 8.70
CA ASP A 95 -5.61 -16.39 9.82
C ASP A 95 -5.28 -17.05 11.17
N GLY A 96 -5.96 -16.62 12.23
CA GLY A 96 -5.81 -17.21 13.57
C GLY A 96 -6.24 -18.68 13.69
N ASN A 97 -7.00 -19.20 12.73
CA ASN A 97 -7.43 -20.60 12.65
C ASN A 97 -6.52 -21.45 11.74
N GLY A 98 -5.55 -20.82 11.06
CA GLY A 98 -4.65 -21.46 10.10
C GLY A 98 -5.21 -21.51 8.67
N GLU A 99 -6.35 -20.87 8.40
CA GLU A 99 -6.91 -20.75 7.06
C GLU A 99 -6.07 -19.82 6.19
N PHE A 100 -5.89 -20.19 4.94
CA PHE A 100 -5.14 -19.41 3.97
C PHE A 100 -5.84 -18.08 3.67
N ILE A 101 -5.11 -16.97 3.77
CA ILE A 101 -5.60 -15.63 3.36
C ILE A 101 -5.01 -15.23 2.02
N PHE A 102 -3.67 -15.13 1.94
CA PHE A 102 -3.02 -14.83 0.68
C PHE A 102 -1.55 -15.26 0.64
N GLN A 103 -1.01 -15.38 -0.59
CA GLN A 103 0.38 -15.73 -0.88
C GLN A 103 1.02 -14.65 -1.75
N VAL A 104 2.31 -14.39 -1.51
CA VAL A 104 3.20 -13.65 -2.41
C VAL A 104 4.29 -14.59 -2.90
N SER A 105 4.49 -14.68 -4.21
CA SER A 105 5.55 -15.50 -4.81
C SER A 105 6.30 -14.70 -5.86
N THR A 106 7.62 -14.63 -5.73
CA THR A 106 8.51 -14.03 -6.73
C THR A 106 9.33 -15.11 -7.41
N ARG A 107 9.29 -15.16 -8.74
CA ARG A 107 10.02 -16.14 -9.55
C ARG A 107 10.79 -15.43 -10.64
N PHE A 108 11.98 -15.95 -10.96
CA PHE A 108 12.69 -15.54 -12.16
C PHE A 108 12.08 -16.27 -13.35
N THR A 109 11.42 -15.54 -14.24
CA THR A 109 10.67 -16.12 -15.35
C THR A 109 10.57 -15.14 -16.51
N LYS A 110 10.18 -15.64 -17.67
CA LYS A 110 9.88 -14.81 -18.83
C LYS A 110 8.39 -14.47 -18.81
N PRO A 111 8.01 -13.22 -18.48
CA PRO A 111 6.61 -12.88 -18.49
C PRO A 111 6.01 -12.87 -19.89
N PRO A 112 4.69 -13.06 -20.00
CA PRO A 112 4.00 -12.95 -21.27
C PRO A 112 4.26 -11.60 -21.94
N GLY A 113 4.59 -11.62 -23.24
CA GLY A 113 4.87 -10.40 -24.00
C GLY A 113 6.25 -9.77 -23.78
N SER A 114 7.09 -10.32 -22.89
CA SER A 114 8.49 -9.86 -22.71
C SER A 114 9.48 -10.63 -23.59
N SER A 115 10.58 -9.98 -23.99
CA SER A 115 11.74 -10.62 -24.62
C SER A 115 12.63 -11.34 -23.62
N ASP A 116 12.74 -10.79 -22.40
CA ASP A 116 13.75 -11.14 -21.41
C ASP A 116 13.13 -11.72 -20.14
N GLU A 117 13.90 -12.57 -19.45
CA GLU A 117 13.56 -13.07 -18.12
C GLU A 117 13.79 -11.98 -17.07
N CYS A 118 12.87 -11.90 -16.11
CA CYS A 118 12.97 -10.98 -14.99
C CYS A 118 12.34 -11.60 -13.74
N PHE A 119 12.54 -10.97 -12.58
CA PHE A 119 11.81 -11.36 -11.37
C PHE A 119 10.39 -10.84 -11.45
N VAL A 120 9.42 -11.75 -11.39
CA VAL A 120 7.99 -11.46 -11.41
C VAL A 120 7.37 -11.94 -10.09
N THR A 121 6.79 -10.99 -9.39
CA THR A 121 6.00 -11.16 -8.17
C THR A 121 4.54 -11.36 -8.54
N THR A 122 3.93 -12.36 -7.95
CA THR A 122 2.52 -12.73 -8.10
C THR A 122 1.84 -12.76 -6.74
N ILE A 123 0.53 -12.53 -6.74
CA ILE A 123 -0.32 -12.57 -5.55
C ILE A 123 -1.41 -13.62 -5.77
N THR A 124 -1.72 -14.41 -4.76
CA THR A 124 -2.86 -15.33 -4.75
C THR A 124 -3.70 -15.07 -3.52
N GLY A 125 -5.01 -14.89 -3.65
CA GLY A 125 -5.91 -14.63 -2.53
C GLY A 125 -7.22 -13.96 -2.98
N ASN A 126 -8.20 -13.94 -2.08
CA ASN A 126 -9.45 -13.22 -2.28
C ASN A 126 -9.47 -11.99 -1.38
N PHE A 127 -9.75 -10.83 -1.96
CA PHE A 127 -9.72 -9.56 -1.25
C PHE A 127 -11.09 -8.92 -1.25
N PHE A 128 -11.50 -8.43 -0.07
CA PHE A 128 -12.83 -7.91 0.20
C PHE A 128 -12.76 -6.46 0.67
N ASN A 129 -13.76 -5.65 0.34
CA ASN A 129 -13.92 -4.31 0.87
C ASN A 129 -14.61 -4.31 2.24
N LYS A 130 -14.78 -3.14 2.85
CA LYS A 130 -15.44 -2.97 4.15
C LYS A 130 -16.91 -3.40 4.21
N ASN A 131 -17.54 -3.62 3.06
CA ASN A 131 -18.91 -4.14 2.98
C ASN A 131 -18.94 -5.68 2.84
N GLY A 132 -17.78 -6.35 2.86
CA GLY A 132 -17.66 -7.80 2.63
C GLY A 132 -17.76 -8.21 1.15
N GLU A 133 -17.72 -7.25 0.22
CA GLU A 133 -17.80 -7.54 -1.22
C GLU A 133 -16.40 -7.88 -1.75
N MET A 134 -16.29 -8.98 -2.51
CA MET A 134 -15.02 -9.33 -3.16
C MET A 134 -14.69 -8.30 -4.25
N VAL A 135 -13.53 -7.66 -4.12
CA VAL A 135 -13.07 -6.58 -5.01
C VAL A 135 -11.90 -6.99 -5.89
N PHE A 136 -11.13 -7.98 -5.45
CA PHE A 136 -10.02 -8.52 -6.21
C PHE A 136 -9.84 -10.01 -5.90
N LYS A 137 -9.97 -10.86 -6.92
CA LYS A 137 -9.54 -12.26 -6.87
C LYS A 137 -8.19 -12.34 -7.54
N ALA A 138 -7.13 -12.54 -6.76
CA ALA A 138 -5.77 -12.74 -7.26
C ALA A 138 -5.51 -14.23 -7.40
N HIS A 139 -4.96 -14.65 -8.54
CA HIS A 139 -4.66 -16.05 -8.80
C HIS A 139 -3.38 -16.17 -9.63
N SER A 140 -2.31 -15.59 -9.08
CA SER A 140 -0.97 -15.60 -9.67
C SER A 140 -0.91 -15.13 -11.13
N GLY A 141 -1.76 -14.19 -11.53
CA GLY A 141 -1.81 -13.66 -12.89
C GLY A 141 -2.40 -14.59 -13.95
N ASP A 142 -3.16 -15.60 -13.55
CA ASP A 142 -3.86 -16.49 -14.48
C ASP A 142 -5.16 -15.87 -15.05
N ASN A 143 -5.93 -16.67 -15.80
CA ASN A 143 -7.17 -16.21 -16.43
C ASN A 143 -8.37 -16.13 -15.48
N GLU A 144 -8.26 -16.68 -14.26
CA GLU A 144 -9.28 -16.58 -13.23
C GLU A 144 -9.12 -15.32 -12.35
N GLU A 145 -7.98 -14.65 -12.45
CA GLU A 145 -7.71 -13.38 -11.81
C GLU A 145 -8.62 -12.28 -12.35
N TYR A 146 -9.26 -11.53 -11.46
CA TYR A 146 -10.09 -10.40 -11.86
C TYR A 146 -10.12 -9.32 -10.78
N ILE A 147 -10.14 -8.07 -11.24
CA ILE A 147 -10.36 -6.87 -10.41
C ILE A 147 -11.75 -6.34 -10.75
N GLU A 148 -12.56 -6.07 -9.73
CA GLU A 148 -13.89 -5.51 -9.93
C GLU A 148 -13.82 -4.13 -10.59
N SER A 149 -14.77 -3.84 -11.49
CA SER A 149 -14.67 -2.67 -12.38
C SER A 149 -14.79 -1.32 -11.68
N ASN A 150 -15.34 -1.28 -10.47
CA ASN A 150 -15.44 -0.10 -9.62
C ASN A 150 -14.22 0.11 -8.71
N VAL A 151 -13.27 -0.82 -8.70
CA VAL A 151 -12.06 -0.69 -7.90
C VAL A 151 -11.12 0.31 -8.54
N LYS A 152 -10.70 1.31 -7.77
CA LYS A 152 -9.69 2.28 -8.20
C LYS A 152 -8.36 1.55 -8.39
N SER A 153 -7.69 1.79 -9.51
CA SER A 153 -6.44 1.10 -9.83
C SER A 153 -5.45 1.99 -10.56
N VAL A 154 -4.18 1.87 -10.22
CA VAL A 154 -3.05 2.39 -11.02
C VAL A 154 -2.02 1.28 -11.24
N PHE A 155 -1.39 1.29 -12.41
CA PHE A 155 -0.33 0.35 -12.77
C PHE A 155 0.83 1.09 -13.44
N GLY A 156 2.05 0.66 -13.09
CA GLY A 156 3.32 1.16 -13.59
C GLY A 156 3.63 2.58 -13.12
N PHE A 157 4.70 2.80 -12.37
CA PHE A 157 5.07 4.12 -11.85
C PHE A 157 6.54 4.45 -12.09
N SER A 158 6.82 5.46 -12.92
CA SER A 158 8.18 6.00 -13.13
C SER A 158 8.10 7.52 -13.32
N GLY A 159 7.85 8.24 -12.23
CA GLY A 159 7.51 9.68 -12.27
C GLY A 159 6.08 9.99 -12.73
N GLY A 160 5.44 9.08 -13.45
CA GLY A 160 4.02 9.10 -13.81
C GLY A 160 3.44 7.69 -13.90
N PHE A 161 2.11 7.60 -14.00
CA PHE A 161 1.39 6.32 -14.09
C PHE A 161 1.23 5.84 -15.54
N GLY A 162 1.42 4.54 -15.77
CA GLY A 162 1.18 3.91 -17.08
C GLY A 162 -0.30 3.69 -17.35
N PHE A 163 -1.06 3.36 -16.32
CA PHE A 163 -2.52 3.25 -16.36
C PHE A 163 -3.15 3.81 -15.09
N VAL A 164 -4.30 4.46 -15.24
CA VAL A 164 -5.11 5.00 -14.14
C VAL A 164 -6.58 4.71 -14.41
N GLN A 165 -7.26 4.20 -13.40
CA GLN A 165 -8.71 4.00 -13.38
C GLN A 165 -9.29 4.56 -12.09
N ALA A 166 -10.29 5.44 -12.25
CA ALA A 166 -11.15 5.99 -11.22
C ALA A 166 -10.49 6.79 -10.08
N TYR A 167 -9.16 6.90 -10.01
CA TYR A 167 -8.49 7.79 -9.07
C TYR A 167 -8.59 9.26 -9.49
N GLU A 168 -8.92 10.12 -8.54
CA GLU A 168 -8.88 11.57 -8.70
C GLU A 168 -7.46 12.13 -8.48
N ASN A 169 -7.22 13.41 -8.82
CA ASN A 169 -5.89 14.01 -8.77
C ASN A 169 -5.23 13.96 -7.37
N ASP A 170 -6.01 14.18 -6.32
CA ASP A 170 -5.50 14.15 -4.94
C ASP A 170 -5.16 12.72 -4.52
N GLU A 171 -5.97 11.75 -4.93
CA GLU A 171 -5.70 10.33 -4.69
C GLU A 171 -4.49 9.84 -5.48
N LEU A 172 -4.29 10.35 -6.71
CA LEU A 172 -3.08 10.09 -7.49
C LEU A 172 -1.84 10.69 -6.81
N THR A 173 -1.98 11.83 -6.14
CA THR A 173 -0.89 12.43 -5.36
C THR A 173 -0.53 11.54 -4.17
N LEU A 174 -1.53 11.00 -3.47
CA LEU A 174 -1.33 10.00 -2.43
C LEU A 174 -0.67 8.72 -2.98
N ALA A 175 -1.17 8.19 -4.10
CA ALA A 175 -0.61 7.00 -4.74
C ALA A 175 0.88 7.18 -5.07
N LYS A 176 1.26 8.34 -5.61
CA LYS A 176 2.68 8.70 -5.87
C LYS A 176 3.50 8.70 -4.58
N ALA A 177 2.98 9.26 -3.49
CA ALA A 177 3.68 9.28 -2.21
C ALA A 177 3.85 7.87 -1.61
N MET A 178 2.79 7.04 -1.64
CA MET A 178 2.85 5.66 -1.16
C MET A 178 3.87 4.84 -1.99
N LEU A 179 3.81 4.90 -3.32
CA LEU A 179 4.71 4.16 -4.19
C LEU A 179 6.15 4.68 -4.12
N GLY A 180 6.35 5.99 -4.16
CA GLY A 180 7.68 6.61 -4.08
C GLY A 180 8.40 6.38 -2.76
N THR A 181 7.66 6.09 -1.67
CA THR A 181 8.23 5.73 -0.37
C THR A 181 8.31 4.22 -0.14
N GLY A 182 8.03 3.40 -1.15
CA GLY A 182 8.04 1.95 -1.01
C GLY A 182 6.94 1.41 -0.08
N GLY A 183 5.85 2.16 0.08
CA GLY A 183 4.73 1.84 0.95
C GLY A 183 4.90 2.23 2.42
N LYS A 184 5.90 3.06 2.76
CA LYS A 184 6.09 3.59 4.13
C LYS A 184 4.99 4.56 4.51
N ILE A 185 4.66 5.49 3.61
CA ILE A 185 3.42 6.28 3.72
C ILE A 185 2.27 5.34 3.36
N HIS A 186 1.36 5.14 4.30
CA HIS A 186 0.35 4.08 4.19
C HIS A 186 -1.00 4.41 4.85
N ARG A 187 -1.12 5.57 5.50
CA ARG A 187 -2.37 6.04 6.10
C ARG A 187 -2.59 7.50 5.81
N VAL A 188 -3.85 7.91 5.73
CA VAL A 188 -4.24 9.31 5.57
C VAL A 188 -4.76 9.84 6.89
N LEU A 189 -4.28 11.02 7.29
CA LEU A 189 -4.85 11.83 8.36
C LEU A 189 -5.61 12.98 7.70
N THR A 190 -6.90 13.09 8.01
CA THR A 190 -7.81 14.08 7.43
C THR A 190 -8.89 14.50 8.44
N GLY A 191 -9.48 15.67 8.23
CA GLY A 191 -10.52 16.22 9.09
C GLY A 191 -9.99 16.72 10.44
N PRO A 192 -10.88 17.00 11.40
CA PRO A 192 -10.51 17.50 12.72
C PRO A 192 -10.03 16.37 13.64
N ILE A 193 -8.88 16.55 14.28
CA ILE A 193 -8.31 15.66 15.30
C ILE A 193 -8.01 16.51 16.53
N LYS A 194 -8.68 16.24 17.66
CA LYS A 194 -8.63 17.13 18.84
C LYS A 194 -8.52 16.40 20.16
N ASN A 195 -7.59 16.85 21.01
CA ASN A 195 -7.40 16.30 22.37
C ASN A 195 -6.99 14.82 22.40
N GLU A 196 -6.25 14.37 21.38
CA GLU A 196 -5.83 12.97 21.23
C GLU A 196 -4.31 12.84 21.10
N GLU A 197 -3.81 11.61 21.22
CA GLU A 197 -2.42 11.27 20.88
C GLU A 197 -2.35 10.82 19.42
N VAL A 198 -1.50 11.48 18.64
CA VAL A 198 -1.40 11.27 17.19
C VAL A 198 0.03 10.91 16.82
N THR A 199 0.23 9.81 16.11
CA THR A 199 1.53 9.51 15.51
C THR A 199 1.55 10.03 14.07
N LEU A 200 2.62 10.69 13.63
CA LEU A 200 2.75 11.11 12.22
C LEU A 200 3.47 10.10 11.33
N ASP A 201 4.32 9.22 11.89
CA ASP A 201 5.09 8.27 11.07
C ASP A 201 4.18 7.40 10.19
N GLY A 202 4.53 7.27 8.92
CA GLY A 202 3.75 6.59 7.89
C GLY A 202 2.48 7.33 7.42
N SER A 203 2.25 8.56 7.85
CA SER A 203 1.04 9.33 7.51
C SER A 203 1.23 10.29 6.34
N ALA A 204 0.20 10.37 5.49
CA ALA A 204 -0.05 11.51 4.64
C ALA A 204 -1.07 12.44 5.32
N LEU A 205 -0.75 13.72 5.45
CA LEU A 205 -1.65 14.73 5.96
C LEU A 205 -2.36 15.39 4.78
N PHE A 206 -3.70 15.38 4.80
CA PHE A 206 -4.54 15.93 3.74
C PHE A 206 -5.80 16.57 4.35
N ASP A 207 -5.98 17.88 4.15
CA ASP A 207 -7.10 18.66 4.73
C ASP A 207 -7.36 18.31 6.20
N VAL A 208 -6.32 18.44 7.04
CA VAL A 208 -6.34 18.03 8.44
C VAL A 208 -6.19 19.23 9.38
N GLU A 209 -7.02 19.26 10.42
CA GLU A 209 -6.91 20.18 11.54
C GLU A 209 -6.55 19.39 12.80
N ILE A 210 -5.31 19.50 13.27
CA ILE A 210 -4.84 18.84 14.50
C ILE A 210 -4.73 19.92 15.58
N ASP A 211 -5.53 19.82 16.64
CA ASP A 211 -5.60 20.84 17.69
C ASP A 211 -5.56 20.25 19.10
N ASN A 212 -4.71 20.82 19.95
CA ASN A 212 -4.54 20.40 21.35
C ASN A 212 -4.20 18.90 21.51
N CYS A 213 -3.40 18.35 20.60
CA CYS A 213 -2.96 16.95 20.58
C CYS A 213 -1.52 16.79 21.07
N LYS A 214 -1.20 15.57 21.49
CA LYS A 214 0.19 15.11 21.67
C LYS A 214 0.63 14.39 20.40
N ILE A 215 1.57 15.00 19.67
CA ILE A 215 2.03 14.49 18.37
C ILE A 215 3.35 13.74 18.56
N ASN A 216 3.37 12.45 18.24
CA ASN A 216 4.56 11.61 18.26
C ASN A 216 5.15 11.47 16.85
N VAL A 217 6.46 11.68 16.73
CA VAL A 217 7.22 11.44 15.49
C VAL A 217 8.55 10.80 15.85
N SER A 218 8.86 9.66 15.21
CA SER A 218 10.05 8.87 15.52
C SER A 218 10.98 8.72 14.31
N THR A 219 10.43 8.51 13.11
CA THR A 219 11.22 8.31 11.89
C THR A 219 11.30 9.57 11.05
N GLY A 220 10.29 10.44 11.15
CA GLY A 220 10.13 11.60 10.27
C GLY A 220 9.57 11.23 8.90
N GLU A 221 9.10 10.00 8.74
CA GLU A 221 8.50 9.52 7.49
C GLU A 221 7.02 9.89 7.46
N PHE A 222 6.71 11.14 7.14
CA PHE A 222 5.36 11.61 6.87
C PHE A 222 5.39 12.59 5.71
N VAL A 223 4.25 12.80 5.07
CA VAL A 223 4.13 13.74 3.95
C VAL A 223 2.95 14.67 4.16
N VAL A 224 3.11 15.92 3.72
CA VAL A 224 2.03 16.90 3.69
C VAL A 224 1.59 17.02 2.24
N LEU A 225 0.36 16.57 1.94
CA LEU A 225 -0.17 16.50 0.59
C LEU A 225 -1.18 17.63 0.38
N GLY A 226 -0.71 18.84 0.09
CA GLY A 226 -1.59 19.98 -0.23
C GLY A 226 -2.71 20.24 0.80
N GLY A 227 -3.73 20.98 0.37
CA GLY A 227 -4.91 21.24 1.19
C GLY A 227 -4.71 22.28 2.31
N GLN A 228 -5.76 22.47 3.12
CA GLN A 228 -5.69 23.29 4.33
C GLN A 228 -5.19 22.45 5.50
N ILE A 229 -3.92 22.65 5.85
CA ILE A 229 -3.29 21.99 6.99
C ILE A 229 -3.21 23.01 8.13
N LYS A 230 -3.81 22.66 9.26
CA LYS A 230 -3.77 23.48 10.46
C LYS A 230 -3.36 22.62 11.65
N ILE A 231 -2.21 22.92 12.22
CA ILE A 231 -1.69 22.22 13.39
C ILE A 231 -1.54 23.28 14.46
N THR A 232 -2.39 23.30 15.49
CA THR A 232 -2.37 24.36 16.51
C THR A 232 -2.35 23.80 17.92
N ASN A 233 -1.69 24.51 18.84
CA ASN A 233 -1.67 24.17 20.28
C ASN A 233 -1.21 22.74 20.59
N ASN A 234 -0.36 22.15 19.76
CA ASN A 234 0.08 20.76 19.91
C ASN A 234 1.39 20.64 20.67
N GLN A 235 1.56 19.53 21.39
CA GLN A 235 2.83 19.14 21.98
C GLN A 235 3.52 18.11 21.08
N PHE A 236 4.70 18.45 20.55
CA PHE A 236 5.50 17.52 19.76
C PHE A 236 6.46 16.71 20.64
N ASN A 237 6.37 15.39 20.52
CA ASN A 237 7.28 14.42 21.11
C ASN A 237 8.11 13.76 20.01
N LEU A 238 9.34 14.27 19.83
CA LEU A 238 10.26 13.81 18.79
C LEU A 238 11.30 12.86 19.37
N THR A 239 11.37 11.65 18.82
CA THR A 239 12.33 10.63 19.23
C THR A 239 13.12 10.12 18.03
N GLY A 240 14.26 9.46 18.26
CA GLY A 240 15.02 8.80 17.20
C GLY A 240 15.43 9.74 16.06
N PRO A 241 15.45 9.25 14.80
CA PRO A 241 15.79 10.05 13.62
C PRO A 241 15.00 11.35 13.46
N ALA A 242 13.74 11.42 13.92
CA ALA A 242 12.91 12.61 13.79
C ALA A 242 13.46 13.84 14.53
N GLN A 243 14.36 13.65 15.50
CA GLN A 243 15.04 14.77 16.17
C GLN A 243 15.83 15.66 15.19
N ASN A 244 16.30 15.11 14.07
CA ASN A 244 17.06 15.85 13.06
C ASN A 244 16.21 16.84 12.25
N ILE A 245 14.88 16.66 12.24
CA ILE A 245 13.95 17.52 11.50
C ILE A 245 13.08 18.37 12.43
N LYS A 246 13.46 18.47 13.71
CA LYS A 246 12.70 19.19 14.74
C LYS A 246 12.29 20.60 14.32
N GLN A 247 13.23 21.38 13.79
CA GLN A 247 12.98 22.76 13.37
C GLN A 247 11.96 22.85 12.23
N LEU A 248 11.92 21.86 11.34
CA LEU A 248 10.94 21.80 10.25
C LEU A 248 9.54 21.43 10.78
N ILE A 249 9.49 20.50 11.74
CA ILE A 249 8.22 20.09 12.37
C ILE A 249 7.62 21.22 13.21
N GLU A 250 8.44 21.95 13.96
CA GLU A 250 8.00 23.09 14.77
C GLU A 250 7.45 24.25 13.90
N GLN A 251 7.82 24.33 12.62
CA GLN A 251 7.25 25.30 11.67
C GLN A 251 5.90 24.88 11.07
N LEU A 252 5.50 23.62 11.25
CA LEU A 252 4.18 23.15 10.81
C LEU A 252 3.06 23.59 11.76
N GLY A 253 3.39 23.94 13.01
CA GLY A 253 2.46 24.41 14.04
C GLY A 253 2.59 25.88 14.38
#